data_AF-A0A3D1R5J9-F1
#
_entry.id   AF-A0A3D1R5J9-F1
#
_cell.length_a   1.000
_cell.length_b   1.000
_cell.length_c   1.000
_cell.angle_alpha   90.00
_cell.angle_beta   90.00
_cell.angle_gamma   90.00
#
_symmetry.space_group_name_H-M   'P 1'
#
loop_
_entity.id
_entity.type
_entity.pdbx_description
1 polymer ?
#
loop_
_entity_poly.entity_id
_entity_poly.type
_entity_poly.pdbx_seq_one_letter_code
_entity_poly.pdbx_strand_id
1 'polypeptide(L)'
;ARVFGQGFYDELLQFMAAFSGMFAAMRLHADGVKAVLGSEVAAFLVVTSPEQAALSEAVYMRDRILEMDLPFSGYVLNRSYACTDGLRDPQAVALPPDAPESARSALEKLIRLARDEHARVERDRGLLERLAKLAPSGAVAVAAPHLGESVEDLEGLVQLANGLTQGARG
;
A
#
# COMPACT_ATOMS: atom_id res chain seq x y z
N ALA A 1 -40.63 -16.85 -32.87
CA ALA A 1 -39.82 -15.93 -32.03
C ALA A 1 -40.64 -14.66 -31.74
N ARG A 2 -41.23 -14.57 -30.54
CA ARG A 2 -41.72 -13.32 -29.94
C ARG A 2 -41.56 -13.51 -28.44
N VAL A 3 -40.36 -13.23 -27.94
CA VAL A 3 -39.98 -13.52 -26.54
C VAL A 3 -40.37 -12.38 -25.59
N PHE A 4 -40.81 -11.22 -26.11
CA PHE A 4 -41.36 -10.14 -25.30
C PHE A 4 -42.61 -9.58 -25.99
N GLY A 5 -43.75 -9.59 -25.30
CA GLY A 5 -45.03 -9.09 -25.82
C GLY A 5 -45.07 -7.56 -25.84
N GLN A 6 -46.01 -6.98 -26.61
CA GLN A 6 -46.16 -5.52 -26.77
C GLN A 6 -46.23 -4.75 -25.43
N GLY A 7 -46.92 -5.29 -24.41
CA GLY A 7 -47.02 -4.64 -23.10
C GLY A 7 -45.69 -4.48 -22.35
N PHE A 8 -44.74 -5.41 -22.52
CA PHE A 8 -43.41 -5.29 -21.92
C PHE A 8 -42.60 -4.15 -22.56
N TYR A 9 -42.76 -3.93 -23.87
CA TYR A 9 -42.11 -2.82 -24.56
C TYR A 9 -42.66 -1.47 -24.07
N ASP A 10 -43.97 -1.36 -23.90
CA ASP A 10 -44.60 -0.13 -23.39
C ASP A 10 -44.15 0.17 -21.94
N GLU A 11 -44.07 -0.86 -21.09
CA GLU A 11 -43.54 -0.72 -19.73
C GLU A 11 -42.06 -0.32 -19.69
N LEU A 12 -41.22 -0.92 -20.54
CA LEU A 12 -39.80 -0.57 -20.63
C LEU A 12 -39.62 0.88 -21.11
N LEU A 13 -40.41 1.32 -22.09
CA LEU A 13 -40.40 2.70 -22.59
C LEU A 13 -40.85 3.67 -21.51
N GLN A 14 -41.89 3.33 -20.74
CA GLN A 14 -42.38 4.16 -19.63
C GLN A 14 -41.36 4.24 -18.50
N PHE A 15 -40.68 3.13 -18.18
CA PHE A 15 -39.57 3.10 -17.23
C PHE A 15 -38.40 3.96 -17.71
N MET A 16 -37.95 3.81 -18.96
CA MET A 16 -36.87 4.62 -19.51
C MET A 16 -37.21 6.11 -19.53
N ALA A 17 -38.46 6.48 -19.87
CA ALA A 17 -38.90 7.87 -19.84
C ALA A 17 -38.89 8.44 -18.42
N ALA A 18 -39.41 7.70 -17.44
CA ALA A 18 -39.45 8.11 -16.03
C ALA A 18 -38.05 8.25 -15.40
N PHE A 19 -37.07 7.44 -15.83
CA PHE A 19 -35.71 7.45 -15.28
C PHE A 19 -34.69 8.24 -16.12
N SER A 20 -35.06 8.70 -17.31
CA SER A 20 -34.17 9.44 -18.23
C SER A 20 -33.46 10.64 -17.58
N GLY A 21 -34.20 11.43 -16.79
CA GLY A 21 -33.65 12.57 -16.04
C GLY A 21 -32.68 12.15 -14.93
N MET A 22 -32.94 11.00 -14.27
CA MET A 22 -32.04 10.46 -13.25
C MET A 22 -30.72 9.97 -13.86
N PHE A 23 -30.77 9.28 -15.00
CA PHE A 23 -29.56 8.84 -15.72
C PHE A 23 -28.72 10.02 -16.21
N ALA A 24 -29.36 11.08 -16.69
CA ALA A 24 -28.67 12.31 -17.08
C ALA A 24 -27.95 12.96 -15.88
N ALA A 25 -28.63 13.09 -14.74
CA ALA A 25 -28.03 13.60 -13.51
C ALA A 25 -26.87 12.72 -13.01
N MET A 26 -27.04 11.39 -13.02
CA MET A 26 -25.98 10.44 -12.64
C MET A 26 -24.74 10.58 -13.54
N ARG A 27 -24.94 10.73 -14.85
CA ARG A 27 -23.83 10.93 -15.80
C ARG A 27 -23.09 12.25 -15.55
N LEU A 28 -23.83 13.33 -15.35
CA LEU A 28 -23.24 14.64 -15.01
C LEU A 28 -22.42 14.56 -13.71
N HIS A 29 -22.92 13.88 -12.69
CA HIS A 29 -22.20 13.65 -11.44
C HIS A 29 -20.94 12.81 -11.65
N ALA A 30 -21.03 11.72 -12.43
CA ALA A 30 -19.88 10.88 -12.75
C ALA A 30 -18.79 11.65 -13.49
N ASP A 31 -19.17 12.46 -14.48
CA ASP A 31 -18.26 13.31 -15.25
C ASP A 31 -17.60 14.37 -14.34
N GLY A 32 -18.37 14.96 -13.42
CA GLY A 32 -17.85 15.92 -12.43
C GLY A 32 -16.84 15.30 -11.46
N VAL A 33 -17.13 14.12 -10.92
CA VAL A 33 -16.18 13.38 -10.05
C VAL A 33 -14.92 13.01 -10.83
N LYS A 34 -15.06 12.52 -12.07
CA LYS A 34 -13.92 12.18 -12.91
C LYS A 34 -13.03 13.40 -13.18
N ALA A 35 -13.62 14.56 -13.43
CA ALA A 35 -12.89 15.80 -13.63
C ALA A 35 -12.06 16.20 -12.40
N VAL A 36 -12.63 16.08 -11.20
CA VAL A 36 -11.90 16.36 -9.95
C VAL A 36 -10.77 15.36 -9.72
N LEU A 37 -11.05 14.07 -9.86
CA LEU A 37 -10.05 13.01 -9.64
C LEU A 37 -8.91 13.07 -10.67
N GLY A 38 -9.17 13.48 -11.90
CA GLY A 38 -8.14 13.66 -12.94
C GLY A 38 -7.38 14.99 -12.87
N SER A 39 -7.75 15.90 -11.95
CA SER A 39 -7.13 17.22 -11.86
C SER A 39 -5.87 17.22 -11.00
N GLU A 40 -5.04 18.26 -11.15
CA GLU A 40 -3.79 18.44 -10.39
C GLU A 40 -3.98 18.59 -8.87
N VAL A 41 -5.21 18.81 -8.40
CA VAL A 41 -5.51 18.88 -6.95
C VAL A 41 -5.73 17.50 -6.32
N ALA A 42 -5.77 16.44 -7.13
CA ALA A 42 -5.88 15.06 -6.68
C ALA A 42 -4.51 14.36 -6.72
N ALA A 43 -4.34 13.39 -5.84
CA ALA A 43 -3.14 12.55 -5.75
C ALA A 43 -3.56 11.11 -5.47
N PHE A 44 -3.08 10.18 -6.29
CA PHE A 44 -3.37 8.75 -6.13
C PHE A 44 -2.14 8.04 -5.57
N LEU A 45 -2.27 7.48 -4.37
CA LEU A 45 -1.26 6.67 -3.72
C LEU A 45 -1.73 5.21 -3.70
N VAL A 46 -0.85 4.29 -4.08
CA VAL A 46 -1.12 2.86 -3.99
C VAL A 46 -0.48 2.30 -2.72
N VAL A 47 -1.33 1.85 -1.80
CA VAL A 47 -0.89 1.22 -0.54
C VAL A 47 -0.79 -0.28 -0.74
N THR A 48 0.33 -0.88 -0.37
CA THR A 48 0.61 -2.32 -0.52
C THR A 48 1.33 -2.87 0.71
N SER A 49 1.45 -4.20 0.83
CA SER A 49 2.24 -4.86 1.88
C SER A 49 3.48 -5.54 1.27
N PRO A 50 4.46 -5.99 2.08
CA PRO A 50 5.61 -6.77 1.60
C PRO A 50 5.26 -8.16 1.05
N GLU A 51 3.98 -8.49 0.90
CA GLU A 51 3.52 -9.76 0.34
C GLU A 51 3.54 -9.73 -1.19
N GLN A 52 4.02 -10.81 -1.81
CA GLN A 52 4.21 -10.88 -3.26
C GLN A 52 2.91 -10.65 -4.06
N ALA A 53 1.77 -11.13 -3.56
CA ALA A 53 0.47 -10.93 -4.20
C ALA A 53 0.07 -9.44 -4.20
N ALA A 54 0.18 -8.78 -3.04
CA ALA A 54 -0.12 -7.34 -2.89
C ALA A 54 0.81 -6.46 -3.72
N LEU A 55 2.09 -6.82 -3.85
CA LEU A 55 3.04 -6.10 -4.70
C LEU A 55 2.68 -6.22 -6.18
N SER A 56 2.24 -7.40 -6.61
CA SER A 56 1.80 -7.62 -8.00
C SER A 56 0.55 -6.81 -8.31
N GLU A 57 -0.40 -6.77 -7.37
CA GLU A 57 -1.60 -5.96 -7.47
C GLU A 57 -1.30 -4.46 -7.46
N ALA A 58 -0.31 -4.01 -6.68
CA ALA A 58 0.11 -2.61 -6.65
C ALA A 58 0.61 -2.12 -8.01
N VAL A 59 1.41 -2.95 -8.71
CA VAL A 59 1.90 -2.65 -10.06
C VAL A 59 0.73 -2.59 -11.05
N TYR A 60 -0.19 -3.54 -10.99
CA TYR A 60 -1.40 -3.52 -11.81
C TYR A 60 -2.25 -2.27 -11.55
N MET A 61 -2.43 -1.88 -10.28
CA MET A 61 -3.21 -0.70 -9.91
C MET A 61 -2.57 0.59 -10.43
N ARG A 62 -1.23 0.72 -10.35
CA ARG A 62 -0.51 1.84 -10.99
C ARG A 62 -0.86 1.91 -12.48
N ASP A 63 -0.79 0.79 -13.19
CA ASP A 63 -1.08 0.77 -14.63
C ASP A 63 -2.52 1.18 -14.93
N ARG A 64 -3.48 0.73 -14.11
CA ARG A 64 -4.88 1.18 -14.22
C ARG A 64 -5.06 2.67 -13.96
N ILE A 65 -4.40 3.22 -12.94
CA ILE A 65 -4.46 4.66 -12.62
C ILE A 65 -3.91 5.48 -13.80
N LEU A 66 -2.79 5.07 -14.36
CA LEU A 66 -2.18 5.74 -15.51
C LEU A 66 -3.04 5.63 -16.78
N GLU A 67 -3.64 4.46 -17.05
CA GLU A 67 -4.57 4.28 -18.18
C GLU A 67 -5.84 5.13 -18.06
N MET A 68 -6.22 5.54 -16.86
CA MET A 68 -7.36 6.42 -16.59
C MET A 68 -6.99 7.90 -16.60
N ASP A 69 -5.75 8.25 -16.94
CA ASP A 69 -5.20 9.61 -16.89
C ASP A 69 -5.33 10.25 -15.49
N LEU A 70 -5.20 9.45 -14.43
CA LEU A 70 -5.26 9.91 -13.04
C LEU A 70 -3.85 10.23 -12.50
N PRO A 71 -3.70 11.26 -11.63
CA PRO A 71 -2.41 11.71 -11.11
C PRO A 71 -1.84 10.72 -10.08
N PHE A 72 -1.07 9.73 -10.55
CA PHE A 72 -0.33 8.81 -9.69
C PHE A 72 0.80 9.53 -8.96
N SER A 73 0.80 9.48 -7.63
CA SER A 73 1.76 10.19 -6.78
C SER A 73 2.75 9.28 -6.06
N GLY A 74 2.51 7.97 -6.01
CA GLY A 74 3.45 7.06 -5.38
C GLY A 74 2.91 5.78 -4.78
N TYR A 75 3.82 5.05 -4.14
CA TYR A 75 3.55 3.84 -3.39
C TYR A 75 3.75 4.05 -1.89
N VAL A 76 2.94 3.36 -1.10
CA VAL A 76 3.14 3.20 0.34
C VAL A 76 3.29 1.71 0.64
N LEU A 77 4.50 1.28 1.01
CA LEU A 77 4.76 -0.06 1.48
C LEU A 77 4.41 -0.14 2.97
N ASN A 78 3.16 -0.50 3.26
CA ASN A 78 2.59 -0.59 4.59
C ASN A 78 3.07 -1.84 5.34
N ARG A 79 3.12 -1.79 6.67
CA ARG A 79 3.60 -2.87 7.55
C ARG A 79 5.01 -3.34 7.18
N SER A 80 5.86 -2.39 6.81
CA SER A 80 7.22 -2.64 6.36
C SER A 80 8.23 -2.52 7.50
N TYR A 81 9.29 -3.31 7.40
CA TYR A 81 10.48 -3.20 8.24
C TYR A 81 11.56 -2.30 7.60
N ALA A 82 11.33 -1.71 6.43
CA ALA A 82 12.35 -0.95 5.70
C ALA A 82 12.88 0.29 6.45
N CYS A 83 12.05 0.88 7.33
CA CYS A 83 12.42 2.00 8.20
C CYS A 83 13.10 1.56 9.53
N THR A 84 13.48 0.29 9.66
CA THR A 84 14.14 -0.22 10.87
C THR A 84 15.63 0.09 10.82
N ASP A 85 16.07 1.00 11.68
CA ASP A 85 17.46 1.42 11.78
C ASP A 85 18.12 0.95 13.09
N GLY A 86 19.44 1.11 13.21
CA GLY A 86 20.18 0.78 14.44
C GLY A 86 20.43 -0.72 14.67
N LEU A 87 20.11 -1.55 13.68
CA LEU A 87 20.48 -2.96 13.65
C LEU A 87 22.00 -3.13 13.80
N ARG A 88 22.43 -4.05 14.68
CA ARG A 88 23.84 -4.39 14.90
C ARG A 88 24.13 -5.77 14.33
N ASP A 89 25.35 -5.97 13.83
CA ASP A 89 25.79 -7.31 13.43
C ASP A 89 25.66 -8.27 14.63
N PRO A 90 24.81 -9.30 14.54
CA PRO A 90 24.62 -10.24 15.63
C PRO A 90 25.89 -11.02 15.97
N GLN A 91 26.84 -11.14 15.05
CA GLN A 91 28.13 -11.81 15.30
C GLN A 91 29.10 -10.96 16.11
N ALA A 92 28.87 -9.64 16.22
CA ALA A 92 29.71 -8.76 17.01
C ALA A 92 29.51 -8.95 18.53
N VAL A 93 28.47 -9.68 18.95
CA VAL A 93 28.21 -9.98 20.36
C VAL A 93 29.08 -11.17 20.79
N ALA A 94 30.03 -10.91 21.70
CA ALA A 94 30.89 -11.93 22.28
C ALA A 94 30.58 -12.12 23.77
N LEU A 95 30.59 -13.37 24.22
CA LEU A 95 30.48 -13.69 25.64
C LEU A 95 31.88 -13.77 26.28
N PRO A 96 32.00 -13.46 27.58
CA PRO A 96 33.20 -13.75 28.35
C PRO A 96 33.58 -15.24 28.29
N PRO A 97 34.88 -15.60 28.40
CA PRO A 97 35.33 -16.99 28.35
C PRO A 97 34.67 -17.89 29.41
N ASP A 98 34.39 -17.33 30.59
CA ASP A 98 33.78 -17.97 31.76
C ASP A 98 32.24 -17.98 31.74
N ALA A 99 31.62 -17.54 30.65
CA ALA A 99 30.17 -17.53 30.52
C ALA A 99 29.58 -18.94 30.67
N PRO A 100 28.44 -19.07 31.37
CA PRO A 100 27.77 -20.36 31.54
C PRO A 100 27.27 -20.90 30.20
N GLU A 101 27.16 -22.22 30.09
CA GLU A 101 26.71 -22.88 28.85
C GLU A 101 25.30 -22.45 28.43
N SER A 102 24.44 -22.14 29.40
CA SER A 102 23.12 -21.57 29.15
C SER A 102 23.18 -20.22 28.43
N ALA A 103 24.16 -19.37 28.75
CA ALA A 103 24.36 -18.09 28.07
C ALA A 103 24.85 -18.29 26.63
N ARG A 104 25.74 -19.26 26.39
CA ARG A 104 26.18 -19.62 25.03
C ARG A 104 25.02 -20.10 24.17
N SER A 105 24.21 -21.03 24.68
CA SER A 105 23.01 -21.53 23.99
C SER A 105 21.98 -20.42 23.73
N ALA A 106 21.80 -19.48 24.68
CA ALA A 106 20.92 -18.34 24.50
C ALA A 106 21.44 -17.38 23.41
N LEU A 107 22.75 -17.09 23.40
CA LEU A 107 23.36 -16.23 22.38
C LEU A 107 23.20 -16.84 20.98
N GLU A 108 23.41 -18.14 20.81
CA GLU A 108 23.20 -18.81 19.52
C GLU A 108 21.76 -18.67 19.00
N LYS A 109 20.77 -18.75 19.91
CA LYS A 109 19.36 -18.53 19.55
C LYS A 109 19.10 -17.07 19.16
N LEU A 110 19.63 -16.12 19.93
CA LEU A 110 19.50 -14.68 19.63
C LEU A 110 20.15 -14.31 18.31
N ILE A 111 21.32 -14.87 17.99
CA ILE A 111 22.00 -14.65 16.70
C ILE A 111 21.12 -15.13 15.54
N ARG A 112 20.43 -16.28 15.67
CA ARG A 112 19.51 -16.75 14.63
C ARG A 112 18.33 -15.79 14.45
N LEU A 113 17.69 -15.36 15.54
CA LEU A 113 16.58 -14.41 15.48
C LEU A 113 17.00 -13.07 14.85
N ALA A 114 18.14 -12.52 15.27
CA ALA A 114 18.66 -11.28 14.72
C ALA A 114 19.01 -11.39 13.22
N ARG A 115 19.50 -12.54 12.75
CA ARG A 115 19.69 -12.79 11.31
C ARG A 115 18.36 -12.78 10.56
N ASP A 116 17.32 -13.37 11.12
CA ASP A 116 15.98 -13.36 10.51
C ASP A 116 15.40 -11.94 10.46
N GLU A 117 15.62 -11.13 11.49
CA GLU A 117 15.23 -9.71 11.53
C GLU A 117 15.98 -8.89 10.47
N HIS A 118 17.31 -9.03 10.39
CA HIS A 118 18.12 -8.39 9.34
C HIS A 118 17.63 -8.77 7.95
N ALA A 119 17.37 -10.05 7.71
CA ALA A 119 16.87 -10.52 6.42
C ALA A 119 15.50 -9.92 6.06
N ARG A 120 14.62 -9.68 7.06
CA ARG A 120 13.34 -8.99 6.84
C ARG A 120 13.55 -7.54 6.43
N VAL A 121 14.40 -6.81 7.15
CA VAL A 121 14.69 -5.40 6.86
C VAL A 121 15.29 -5.24 5.46
N GLU A 122 16.31 -6.04 5.12
CA GLU A 122 16.95 -5.96 3.80
C GLU A 122 16.01 -6.34 2.66
N ARG A 123 15.16 -7.36 2.86
CA ARG A 123 14.12 -7.71 1.89
C ARG A 123 13.20 -6.52 1.66
N ASP A 124 12.68 -5.94 2.72
CA ASP A 124 11.69 -4.86 2.64
C ASP A 124 12.30 -3.57 2.05
N ARG A 125 13.57 -3.26 2.36
CA ARG A 125 14.33 -2.19 1.69
C ARG A 125 14.45 -2.44 0.19
N GLY A 126 14.81 -3.65 -0.22
CA GLY A 126 14.87 -4.03 -1.63
C GLY A 126 13.52 -3.94 -2.34
N LEU A 127 12.42 -4.26 -1.65
CA LEU A 127 11.06 -4.09 -2.17
C LEU A 127 10.71 -2.61 -2.36
N LEU A 128 11.04 -1.76 -1.39
CA LEU A 128 10.82 -0.32 -1.47
C LEU A 128 11.61 0.31 -2.62
N GLU A 129 12.89 -0.04 -2.77
CA GLU A 129 13.71 0.40 -3.89
C GLU A 129 13.15 -0.04 -5.25
N ARG A 130 12.61 -1.26 -5.32
CA ARG A 130 11.97 -1.77 -6.53
C ARG A 130 10.71 -0.97 -6.86
N LEU A 131 9.87 -0.65 -5.88
CA LEU A 131 8.69 0.18 -6.08
C LEU A 131 9.08 1.59 -6.54
N ALA A 132 10.12 2.19 -5.95
CA ALA A 132 10.65 3.48 -6.38
C ALA A 132 11.11 3.47 -7.85
N LYS A 133 11.80 2.41 -8.29
CA LYS A 133 12.23 2.25 -9.69
C LYS A 133 11.07 2.05 -10.67
N LEU A 134 9.96 1.51 -10.19
CA LEU A 134 8.75 1.29 -10.99
C LEU A 134 7.82 2.52 -11.01
N ALA A 135 8.01 3.48 -10.11
CA ALA A 135 7.23 4.69 -10.06
C ALA A 135 7.61 5.65 -11.22
N PRO A 136 6.65 6.34 -11.85
CA PRO A 136 6.95 7.43 -12.79
C PRO A 136 7.77 8.55 -12.13
N SER A 137 8.45 9.35 -12.95
CA SER A 137 9.19 10.52 -12.48
C SER A 137 8.33 11.46 -11.63
N GLY A 138 8.81 11.81 -10.45
CA GLY A 138 8.09 12.68 -9.50
C GLY A 138 7.16 11.96 -8.53
N ALA A 139 6.88 10.67 -8.73
CA ALA A 139 6.17 9.85 -7.76
C ALA A 139 7.12 9.29 -6.69
N VAL A 140 6.64 9.18 -5.46
CA VAL A 140 7.44 8.74 -4.30
C VAL A 140 7.15 7.29 -3.93
N ALA A 141 8.11 6.62 -3.30
CA ALA A 141 7.88 5.32 -2.66
C ALA A 141 8.31 5.44 -1.20
N VAL A 142 7.36 5.25 -0.28
CA VAL A 142 7.60 5.40 1.16
C VAL A 142 7.20 4.13 1.90
N ALA A 143 7.89 3.84 3.01
CA ALA A 143 7.56 2.73 3.88
C ALA A 143 6.75 3.22 5.09
N ALA A 144 5.65 2.53 5.38
CA ALA A 144 4.93 2.70 6.64
C ALA A 144 5.38 1.61 7.63
N PRO A 145 5.75 1.96 8.87
CA PRO A 145 6.32 1.02 9.82
C PRO A 145 5.37 -0.11 10.18
N HIS A 146 5.94 -1.28 10.46
CA HIS A 146 5.24 -2.35 11.15
C HIS A 146 5.15 -2.04 12.66
N LEU A 147 3.96 -1.68 13.14
CA LEU A 147 3.71 -1.36 14.56
C LEU A 147 3.29 -2.56 15.43
N GLY A 148 3.39 -3.78 14.89
CA GLY A 148 2.93 -4.99 15.57
C GLY A 148 1.41 -5.17 15.47
N GLU A 149 0.69 -4.82 16.53
CA GLU A 149 -0.78 -4.95 16.59
C GLU A 149 -1.50 -3.92 15.69
N SER A 150 -2.81 -4.12 15.53
CA SER A 150 -3.66 -3.20 14.78
C SER A 150 -3.62 -1.80 15.40
N VAL A 151 -3.50 -0.78 14.56
CA VAL A 151 -3.63 0.62 14.98
C VAL A 151 -5.09 0.92 15.27
N GLU A 152 -5.46 0.95 16.54
CA GLU A 152 -6.85 1.14 17.01
C GLU A 152 -7.01 2.39 17.90
N ASP A 153 -5.92 3.10 18.17
CA ASP A 153 -5.90 4.31 18.99
C ASP A 153 -5.18 5.47 18.28
N LEU A 154 -5.32 6.65 18.88
CA LEU A 154 -4.70 7.87 18.36
C LEU A 154 -3.17 7.82 18.44
N GLU A 155 -2.62 7.15 19.44
CA GLU A 155 -1.17 7.04 19.61
C GLU A 155 -0.53 6.28 18.43
N GLY A 156 -1.10 5.13 18.05
CA GLY A 156 -0.68 4.36 16.89
C GLY A 156 -0.84 5.13 15.58
N LEU A 157 -1.89 5.96 15.43
CA LEU A 157 -2.03 6.84 14.26
C LEU A 157 -0.91 7.89 14.20
N VAL A 158 -0.51 8.47 15.33
CA VAL A 158 0.61 9.41 15.38
C VAL A 158 1.93 8.71 15.05
N GLN A 159 2.15 7.50 15.55
CA GLN A 159 3.35 6.70 15.22
C GLN A 159 3.41 6.39 13.72
N LEU A 160 2.29 5.97 13.12
CA LEU A 160 2.20 5.71 11.68
C LEU A 160 2.47 6.98 10.86
N ALA A 161 1.88 8.11 11.24
CA ALA A 161 2.08 9.40 10.57
C ALA A 161 3.55 9.86 10.63
N ASN A 162 4.20 9.69 11.79
CA ASN A 162 5.62 10.00 11.95
C ASN A 162 6.50 9.10 11.06
N GLY A 163 6.20 7.80 11.02
CA GLY A 163 6.92 6.85 10.16
C GLY A 163 6.81 7.21 8.68
N LEU A 164 5.61 7.52 8.21
CA LEU A 164 5.35 7.90 6.82
C LEU A 164 6.08 9.19 6.42
N THR A 165 6.07 10.21 7.29
CA THR A 165 6.66 11.52 6.98
C THR A 165 8.18 11.57 7.09
N GLN A 166 8.79 10.71 7.91
CA GLN A 166 10.24 10.57 7.97
C GLN A 166 10.79 9.84 6.75
N GLY A 167 10.10 8.79 6.28
CA GLY A 167 10.47 8.07 5.05
C GLY A 167 10.30 8.89 3.76
N ALA A 168 9.44 9.91 3.77
CA ALA A 168 9.20 10.79 2.60
C ALA A 168 10.26 11.89 2.40
N ARG A 169 11.18 12.08 3.36
CA ARG A 169 12.20 13.16 3.33
C ARG A 169 13.57 12.71 2.80
N GLY A 170 13.76 11.42 2.53
CA GLY A 170 14.97 10.84 1.91
C GLY A 170 14.76 10.57 0.43
#